data_AF-S5Z1Z7-F1
#
_entry.id   AF-S5Z1Z7-F1
#
_cell.length_a   1.000
_cell.length_b   1.000
_cell.length_c   1.000
_cell.angle_alpha   90.00
_cell.angle_beta   90.00
_cell.angle_gamma   90.00
#
_symmetry.space_group_name_H-M   'P 1'
#
loop_
_entity.id
_entity.type
_entity.pdbx_description
1 polymer ?
#
loop_
_entity_poly.entity_id
_entity_poly.type
_entity_poly.pdbx_seq_one_letter_code
_entity_poly.pdbx_strand_id
1 'polypeptide(L)' 'MLMKVLEFFKNLPPKKCSQCGKTIDEQHECYGNTCSDCLGAAYRH' A
#
# COMPACT_ATOMS: atom_id res chain seq x y z
N MET A 1 -7.57 -27.65 0.53
CA MET A 1 -6.95 -26.54 -0.24
C MET A 1 -7.20 -25.15 0.36
N LEU A 2 -8.26 -24.95 1.16
CA LEU A 2 -8.59 -23.68 1.83
C LEU A 2 -7.51 -23.16 2.80
N MET A 3 -6.86 -24.03 3.57
CA MET A 3 -5.80 -23.63 4.53
C MET A 3 -4.65 -22.86 3.87
N LYS A 4 -4.26 -23.21 2.64
CA LYS A 4 -3.17 -22.56 1.92
C LYS A 4 -3.50 -21.13 1.47
N VAL A 5 -4.77 -20.82 1.27
CA VAL A 5 -5.23 -19.51 0.82
C VAL A 5 -5.20 -18.50 1.99
N LEU A 6 -5.64 -18.91 3.18
CA LEU A 6 -5.56 -18.06 4.37
C LEU A 6 -4.11 -17.73 4.74
N GLU A 7 -3.21 -18.71 4.66
CA GLU A 7 -1.79 -18.48 4.90
C GLU A 7 -1.18 -17.55 3.84
N PHE A 8 -1.61 -17.62 2.59
CA PHE A 8 -1.19 -16.65 1.56
C PHE A 8 -1.57 -15.21 1.93
N PHE A 9 -2.81 -14.97 2.35
CA PHE A 9 -3.28 -13.63 2.72
C PHE A 9 -2.61 -13.09 3.99
N LYS A 10 -2.34 -13.94 5.00
CA LYS A 10 -1.59 -13.54 6.21
C LYS A 10 -0.15 -13.13 5.92
N ASN A 11 0.44 -13.71 4.89
CA ASN A 11 1.83 -13.47 4.50
C ASN A 11 1.94 -12.53 3.29
N LEU A 12 0.88 -11.77 2.97
CA LEU A 12 0.96 -10.76 1.92
C LEU A 12 2.00 -9.71 2.31
N PRO A 13 2.91 -9.35 1.40
CA PRO A 13 3.88 -8.31 1.68
C PRO A 13 3.15 -6.97 1.89
N PRO A 14 3.69 -6.09 2.74
CA PRO A 14 3.14 -4.77 2.93
C PRO A 14 3.17 -3.99 1.60
N LYS A 15 2.15 -3.16 1.38
CA LYS A 15 2.03 -2.36 0.16
C LYS A 15 3.18 -1.33 0.10
N LYS A 16 3.84 -1.23 -1.05
CA LYS A 16 4.93 -0.26 -1.28
C LYS A 16 4.51 0.82 -2.25
N CYS A 17 5.01 2.04 -2.02
CA CYS A 17 4.82 3.17 -2.91
C CYS A 17 5.58 2.93 -4.23
N SER A 18 4.90 3.15 -5.35
CA SER A 18 5.49 3.05 -6.70
C SER A 18 6.56 4.11 -6.99
N GLN A 19 6.55 5.22 -6.26
CA GLN A 19 7.46 6.36 -6.46
C GLN A 19 8.70 6.29 -5.56
N CYS A 20 8.50 6.11 -4.25
CA CYS A 20 9.58 6.17 -3.26
C CYS A 20 9.98 4.80 -2.68
N GLY A 21 9.24 3.73 -2.99
CA GLY A 21 9.52 2.38 -2.52
C GLY A 21 9.25 2.13 -1.03
N LYS A 22 8.86 3.17 -0.26
CA LYS A 22 8.50 3.05 1.16
C LYS A 22 7.22 2.25 1.34
N THR A 23 7.09 1.59 2.48
CA THR A 23 5.83 0.96 2.90
C THR A 23 4.75 2.04 3.07
N ILE A 24 3.57 1.77 2.54
CA ILE A 24 2.39 2.60 2.71
C ILE A 24 1.71 2.16 4.01
N ASP A 25 1.77 2.99 5.05
CA ASP A 25 1.13 2.70 6.35
C ASP A 25 -0.39 2.82 6.26
N GLU A 26 -0.91 3.94 5.76
CA GLU A 26 -2.36 4.22 5.68
C GLU A 26 -2.71 4.94 4.37
N GLN A 27 -3.75 4.47 3.69
CA GLN A 27 -4.39 5.20 2.59
C GLN A 27 -5.90 5.06 2.73
N HIS A 28 -6.63 6.17 2.67
CA HIS A 28 -8.10 6.17 2.64
C HIS A 28 -8.64 5.42 1.40
N GLU A 29 -7.86 5.39 0.32
CA GLU A 29 -8.18 4.70 -0.93
C GLU A 29 -7.26 3.49 -1.17
N CYS A 30 -7.84 2.27 -1.11
CA CYS A 30 -7.09 1.02 -1.29
C CYS A 30 -6.55 0.80 -2.71
N TYR A 31 -7.05 1.54 -3.72
CA TYR A 31 -6.67 1.37 -5.13
C TYR A 31 -5.39 2.12 -5.53
N GLY A 32 -5.00 3.19 -4.81
CA GLY A 32 -3.83 3.99 -5.16
C GLY A 32 -2.51 3.31 -4.77
N ASN A 33 -1.47 3.38 -5.60
CA ASN A 33 -0.15 2.77 -5.34
C ASN A 33 0.94 3.79 -4.95
N THR A 34 0.55 5.05 -4.70
CA THR A 34 1.43 6.15 -4.32
C THR A 34 1.08 6.57 -2.90
N CYS A 35 2.08 6.76 -2.03
CA CYS A 35 1.84 7.19 -0.66
C CYS A 35 1.40 8.66 -0.59
N SER A 36 0.76 9.03 0.52
CA SER A 36 0.34 10.40 0.84
C SER A 36 1.47 11.42 0.72
N ASP A 37 2.69 11.09 1.13
CA ASP A 37 3.86 12.00 0.97
C ASP A 37 4.15 12.34 -0.50
N CYS A 38 4.09 11.32 -1.36
CA CYS A 38 4.35 11.48 -2.80
C CYS A 38 3.14 12.11 -3.52
N LEU A 39 1.92 11.90 -3.03
CA LEU A 39 0.71 12.57 -3.50
C LEU A 39 0.64 14.03 -3.04
N GLY A 40 1.11 14.33 -1.82
CA GLY A 40 1.07 15.65 -1.17
C GLY A 40 1.97 16.70 -1.81
N ALA A 41 2.87 16.31 -2.72
CA ALA A 41 3.49 17.25 -3.64
C ALA A 41 2.46 17.98 -4.54
N ALA A 42 1.27 17.40 -4.73
CA ALA A 42 0.18 17.97 -5.51
C ALA A 42 -0.93 18.66 -4.68
N TYR A 43 -0.91 18.57 -3.34
CA TYR A 43 -1.92 19.17 -2.45
C TYR A 43 -1.27 19.94 -1.30
N ARG A 44 -0.39 20.89 -1.63
CA ARG A 44 -0.11 22.01 -0.72
C ARG A 44 -1.15 23.08 -1.02
N HIS A 45 -2.11 23.23 -0.12
CA HIS A 45 -2.80 24.50 0.07
C HIS A 45 -1.96 25.39 0.98
#